data_AF-A0AAU6WQE6-F1
#
_entry.id   AF-A0AAU6WQE6-F1
#
_cell.length_a   1.000
_cell.length_b   1.000
_cell.length_c   1.000
_cell.angle_alpha   90.00
_cell.angle_beta   90.00
_cell.angle_gamma   90.00
#
_symmetry.space_group_name_H-M   'P 1'
#
loop_
_entity.id
_entity.type
_entity.pdbx_description
1 polymer ?
#
loop_
_entity_poly.entity_id
_entity_poly.type
_entity_poly.pdbx_seq_one_letter_code
_entity_poly.pdbx_strand_id
1 'polypeptide(L)'
;MIARCLLFIVFLPLSLWSQEFSKLENFKSELKKNISEEKRFALQQNLIDIYRIYNPDSCLFYTQKNLALIKRDGWNSRKGKTLLGLASYYTEKNSTALAYRYNKESSAINLKTKTNMSWPTTIICSAGWPTRKENTQKRSGII
;
A
#
# COMPACT_ATOMS: atom_id res chain seq x y z
N MET A 1 -22.28 -0.29 -40.48
CA MET A 1 -21.86 0.50 -39.30
C MET A 1 -21.17 -0.34 -38.22
N ILE A 2 -21.44 -1.65 -38.10
CA ILE A 2 -20.86 -2.55 -37.09
C ILE A 2 -19.32 -2.66 -37.17
N ALA A 3 -18.75 -2.68 -38.38
CA ALA A 3 -17.29 -2.79 -38.58
C ALA A 3 -16.47 -1.63 -37.97
N ARG A 4 -17.06 -0.43 -37.86
CA ARG A 4 -16.39 0.74 -37.24
C ARG A 4 -16.33 0.64 -35.72
N CYS A 5 -17.30 -0.04 -35.09
CA CYS A 5 -17.31 -0.25 -33.64
C CYS A 5 -16.31 -1.34 -33.21
N LEU A 6 -16.08 -2.36 -34.06
CA LEU A 6 -15.11 -3.42 -33.78
C LEU A 6 -13.67 -2.88 -33.65
N LEU A 7 -13.29 -1.89 -34.45
CA LEU A 7 -11.97 -1.25 -34.33
C LEU A 7 -11.79 -0.55 -32.97
N PHE A 8 -12.82 0.14 -32.46
CA PHE A 8 -12.75 0.78 -31.14
C PHE A 8 -12.64 -0.24 -30.00
N ILE A 9 -13.35 -1.37 -30.10
CA ILE A 9 -13.33 -2.43 -29.08
C ILE A 9 -11.95 -3.11 -29.01
N VAL A 10 -11.27 -3.28 -30.15
CA VAL A 10 -9.91 -3.87 -30.19
C VAL A 10 -8.84 -2.86 -29.75
N PHE A 11 -9.03 -1.55 -29.97
CA PHE A 11 -8.03 -0.54 -29.64
C PHE A 11 -8.07 -0.05 -28.18
N LEU A 12 -9.22 -0.14 -27.52
CA LEU A 12 -9.39 0.22 -26.10
C LEU A 12 -8.40 -0.50 -25.16
N PRO A 13 -8.26 -1.83 -25.18
CA PRO A 13 -7.35 -2.51 -24.25
C PRO A 13 -5.87 -2.15 -24.48
N LEU A 14 -5.45 -1.80 -25.70
CA LEU A 14 -4.05 -1.43 -26.00
C LEU A 14 -3.65 -0.09 -25.35
N SER A 15 -4.57 0.86 -25.25
CA SER A 15 -4.30 2.18 -24.65
C SER A 15 -4.12 2.14 -23.13
N LEU A 16 -4.75 1.18 -22.44
CA LEU A 16 -4.63 1.01 -20.99
C LEU A 16 -3.25 0.48 -20.59
N TRP A 17 -2.67 -0.42 -21.39
CA TRP A 17 -1.34 -0.99 -21.11
C TRP A 17 -0.22 0.04 -21.22
N SER A 18 -0.34 1.04 -22.10
CA SER A 18 0.65 2.11 -22.26
C SER A 18 0.84 2.96 -20.99
N GLN A 19 -0.23 3.13 -20.20
CA GLN A 19 -0.21 4.02 -19.04
C GLN A 19 0.69 3.53 -17.90
N GLU A 20 0.77 2.21 -17.65
CA GLU A 20 1.59 1.67 -16.57
C GLU A 20 3.08 1.70 -16.90
N PHE A 21 3.46 1.40 -18.14
CA PHE A 21 4.85 1.50 -18.60
C PHE A 21 5.39 2.93 -18.52
N SER A 22 4.57 3.93 -18.89
CA SER A 22 4.95 5.34 -18.77
C SER A 22 5.24 5.73 -17.31
N LYS A 23 4.43 5.25 -16.35
CA LYS A 23 4.63 5.53 -14.91
C LYS A 23 5.91 4.89 -14.37
N LEU A 24 6.19 3.64 -14.76
CA LEU A 24 7.38 2.91 -14.34
C LEU A 24 8.66 3.65 -14.73
N GLU A 25 8.77 4.03 -16.01
CA GLU A 25 9.93 4.75 -16.51
C GLU A 25 10.05 6.15 -15.91
N ASN A 26 8.92 6.82 -15.68
CA ASN A 26 8.91 8.09 -14.96
C ASN A 26 9.52 7.95 -13.55
N PHE A 27 9.08 6.98 -12.74
CA PHE A 27 9.62 6.77 -11.39
C PHE A 27 11.11 6.45 -11.39
N LYS A 28 11.58 5.61 -12.33
CA LYS A 28 13.02 5.34 -12.48
C LYS A 28 13.81 6.58 -12.85
N SER A 29 13.31 7.38 -13.79
CA SER A 29 13.96 8.62 -14.22
C SER A 29 14.06 9.63 -13.07
N GLU A 30 13.03 9.70 -12.22
CA GLU A 30 12.98 10.62 -11.09
C GLU A 30 13.91 10.17 -9.96
N LEU A 31 14.09 8.87 -9.75
CA LEU A 31 15.07 8.32 -8.79
C LEU A 31 16.53 8.62 -9.14
N LYS A 32 16.84 8.89 -10.41
CA LYS A 32 18.19 9.26 -10.86
C LYS A 32 18.55 10.70 -10.53
N LYS A 33 17.56 11.55 -10.23
CA LYS A 33 17.77 12.96 -9.87
C LYS A 33 18.24 13.07 -8.42
N ASN A 34 18.84 14.20 -8.06
CA ASN A 34 19.07 14.52 -6.66
C ASN A 34 17.73 14.91 -6.01
N ILE A 35 17.19 14.02 -5.19
CA ILE A 35 15.87 14.15 -4.57
C ILE A 35 15.96 13.89 -3.07
N SER A 36 14.97 14.40 -2.32
CA SER A 36 14.86 14.13 -0.89
C SER A 36 14.65 12.64 -0.61
N GLU A 37 15.09 12.20 0.57
CA GLU A 37 14.98 10.80 0.98
C GLU A 37 13.52 10.35 1.15
N GLU A 38 12.61 11.25 1.53
CA GLU A 38 11.18 10.96 1.59
C GLU A 38 10.59 10.70 0.20
N LYS A 39 10.97 11.55 -0.78
CA LYS A 39 10.52 11.37 -2.16
C LYS A 39 11.13 10.11 -2.77
N ARG A 40 12.39 9.83 -2.47
CA ARG A 40 13.07 8.58 -2.83
C ARG A 40 12.30 7.37 -2.30
N PHE A 41 11.91 7.40 -1.03
CA PHE A 41 11.14 6.33 -0.42
C PHE A 41 9.79 6.12 -1.12
N ALA A 42 9.05 7.20 -1.37
CA ALA A 42 7.74 7.13 -2.04
C ALA A 42 7.85 6.54 -3.45
N LEU A 43 8.83 6.98 -4.24
CA LEU A 43 9.08 6.45 -5.58
C LEU A 43 9.48 4.97 -5.54
N GLN A 44 10.38 4.59 -4.65
CA GLN A 44 10.75 3.18 -4.44
C GLN A 44 9.54 2.35 -4.02
N GLN A 45 8.65 2.88 -3.18
CA GLN A 45 7.44 2.18 -2.76
C GLN A 45 6.47 1.95 -3.91
N ASN A 46 6.32 2.91 -4.82
CA ASN A 46 5.53 2.74 -6.04
C ASN A 46 6.13 1.68 -6.97
N LEU A 47 7.47 1.64 -7.08
CA LEU A 47 8.16 0.59 -7.83
C LEU A 47 7.94 -0.80 -7.23
N ILE A 48 7.98 -0.93 -5.90
CA ILE A 48 7.62 -2.18 -5.21
C ILE A 48 6.20 -2.61 -5.57
N ASP A 49 5.25 -1.66 -5.53
CA ASP A 49 3.84 -1.94 -5.81
C ASP A 49 3.62 -2.49 -7.23
N ILE A 50 4.37 -1.97 -8.22
CA ILE A 50 4.37 -2.42 -9.62
C ILE A 50 5.10 -3.77 -9.78
N TYR A 51 6.33 -3.87 -9.24
CA TYR A 51 7.18 -5.04 -9.47
C TYR A 51 6.73 -6.30 -8.74
N ARG A 52 5.93 -6.16 -7.68
CA ARG A 52 5.30 -7.29 -6.97
C ARG A 52 4.67 -8.32 -7.91
N ILE A 53 4.07 -7.88 -9.03
CA ILE A 53 3.32 -8.76 -9.94
C ILE A 53 4.23 -9.35 -11.02
N TYR A 54 5.16 -8.55 -11.55
CA TYR A 54 5.87 -8.87 -12.79
C TYR A 54 7.35 -9.22 -12.62
N ASN A 55 7.99 -8.78 -11.53
CA ASN A 55 9.42 -8.95 -11.33
C ASN A 55 9.77 -9.02 -9.82
N PRO A 56 9.73 -10.22 -9.21
CA PRO A 56 9.95 -10.38 -7.78
C PRO A 56 11.35 -9.94 -7.35
N ASP A 57 12.39 -10.12 -8.16
CA ASP A 57 13.75 -9.74 -7.80
C ASP A 57 13.91 -8.21 -7.73
N SER A 58 13.30 -7.47 -8.67
CA SER A 58 13.23 -6.00 -8.60
C SER A 58 12.40 -5.53 -7.41
N CYS A 59 11.29 -6.21 -7.11
CA CYS A 59 10.48 -5.96 -5.92
C CYS A 59 11.33 -6.08 -4.65
N LEU A 60 12.10 -7.16 -4.51
CA LEU A 60 13.00 -7.38 -3.38
C LEU A 60 14.04 -6.26 -3.27
N PHE A 61 14.69 -5.91 -4.38
CA PHE A 61 15.72 -4.87 -4.42
C PHE A 61 15.22 -3.52 -3.89
N TYR A 62 14.07 -3.04 -4.38
CA TYR A 62 13.51 -1.77 -3.91
C TYR A 62 12.95 -1.87 -2.49
N THR A 63 12.45 -3.04 -2.10
CA THR A 63 12.01 -3.30 -0.72
C THR A 63 13.18 -3.18 0.26
N GLN A 64 14.33 -3.77 -0.05
CA GLN A 64 15.53 -3.66 0.78
C GLN A 64 16.04 -2.22 0.88
N LYS A 65 16.01 -1.47 -0.21
CA LYS A 65 16.35 -0.03 -0.19
C LYS A 65 15.43 0.76 0.74
N ASN A 66 14.11 0.56 0.65
CA ASN A 66 13.17 1.23 1.54
C ASN A 66 13.36 0.82 3.02
N LEU A 67 13.65 -0.45 3.29
CA LEU A 67 13.96 -0.90 4.66
C LEU A 67 15.25 -0.27 5.21
N ALA A 68 16.26 -0.05 4.37
CA ALA A 68 17.47 0.66 4.77
C ALA A 68 17.17 2.14 5.12
N LEU A 69 16.33 2.81 4.33
CA LEU A 69 15.86 4.17 4.61
C LEU A 69 15.09 4.24 5.94
N ILE A 70 14.15 3.30 6.15
CA ILE A 70 13.39 3.21 7.41
C ILE A 70 14.32 3.04 8.61
N LYS A 71 15.34 2.18 8.49
CA LYS A 71 16.31 1.94 9.57
C LYS A 71 17.15 3.18 9.86
N ARG A 72 17.55 3.93 8.83
CA ARG A 72 18.36 5.14 8.95
C ARG A 72 17.58 6.31 9.56
N ASP A 73 16.35 6.53 9.09
CA ASP A 73 15.57 7.75 9.38
C ASP A 73 14.46 7.51 10.44
N GLY A 74 14.33 6.28 10.95
CA GLY A 74 13.39 5.94 12.03
C GLY A 74 11.91 5.91 11.60
N TRP A 75 11.61 5.75 10.30
CA TRP A 75 10.25 5.77 9.76
C TRP A 75 9.44 4.50 10.03
N ASN A 76 9.30 4.12 11.30
CA ASN A 76 8.64 2.88 11.72
C ASN A 76 7.19 2.77 11.23
N SER A 77 6.48 3.89 11.09
CA SER A 77 5.11 3.92 10.55
C SER A 77 5.03 3.45 9.09
N ARG A 78 6.10 3.61 8.31
CA ARG A 78 6.17 3.19 6.90
C ARG A 78 6.60 1.73 6.74
N LYS A 79 7.17 1.13 7.79
CA LYS A 79 7.71 -0.24 7.79
C LYS A 79 6.65 -1.29 7.43
N GLY A 80 5.42 -1.12 7.92
CA GLY A 80 4.32 -2.06 7.63
C GLY A 80 4.09 -2.24 6.13
N LYS A 81 3.92 -1.14 5.38
CA LYS A 81 3.71 -1.21 3.92
C LYS A 81 4.92 -1.82 3.21
N THR A 82 6.14 -1.45 3.59
CA THR A 82 7.37 -1.97 2.95
C THR A 82 7.55 -3.47 3.14
N LEU A 83 7.20 -4.02 4.31
CA LEU A 83 7.28 -5.47 4.57
C LEU A 83 6.38 -6.32 3.67
N LEU A 84 5.32 -5.74 3.09
CA LEU A 84 4.48 -6.45 2.12
C LEU A 84 5.26 -6.80 0.84
N GLY A 85 6.29 -6.03 0.48
CA GLY A 85 7.18 -6.37 -0.63
C GLY A 85 7.95 -7.67 -0.38
N LEU A 86 8.42 -7.89 0.87
CA LEU A 86 9.05 -9.16 1.26
C LEU A 86 8.04 -10.31 1.26
N ALA A 87 6.83 -10.07 1.80
CA ALA A 87 5.78 -11.07 1.78
C ALA A 87 5.48 -11.54 0.34
N SER A 88 5.28 -10.60 -0.59
CA SER A 88 5.09 -10.91 -2.01
C SER A 88 6.27 -11.66 -2.61
N TYR A 89 7.50 -11.22 -2.37
CA TYR A 89 8.69 -11.91 -2.87
C TYR A 89 8.75 -13.37 -2.43
N TYR A 90 8.55 -13.64 -1.13
CA TYR A 90 8.63 -15.00 -0.60
C TYR A 90 7.43 -15.85 -0.98
N THR A 91 6.27 -15.26 -1.25
CA THR A 91 5.15 -15.97 -1.88
C THR A 91 5.57 -16.51 -3.25
N GLU A 92 6.19 -15.67 -4.10
CA GLU A 92 6.60 -16.11 -5.44
C GLU A 92 7.76 -17.11 -5.45
N LYS A 93 8.60 -17.10 -4.41
CA LYS A 93 9.65 -18.13 -4.23
C LYS A 93 9.13 -19.39 -3.53
N ASN A 94 7.80 -19.56 -3.39
CA ASN A 94 7.15 -20.67 -2.69
C ASN A 94 7.60 -20.86 -1.22
N SER A 95 8.15 -19.82 -0.59
CA SER A 95 8.55 -19.84 0.81
C SER A 95 7.41 -19.29 1.67
N THR A 96 6.33 -20.07 1.77
CA THR A 96 5.08 -19.67 2.44
C THR A 96 5.27 -19.31 3.91
N ALA A 97 6.17 -19.99 4.63
CA ALA A 97 6.49 -19.69 6.02
C ALA A 97 7.09 -18.28 6.19
N LEU A 98 8.02 -17.89 5.30
CA LEU A 98 8.62 -16.55 5.32
C LEU A 98 7.61 -15.49 4.89
N ALA A 99 6.81 -15.77 3.85
CA ALA A 99 5.76 -14.87 3.39
C ALA A 99 4.75 -14.57 4.51
N TYR A 100 4.28 -15.61 5.20
CA TYR A 100 3.39 -15.48 6.35
C TYR A 100 4.02 -14.66 7.48
N ARG A 101 5.29 -14.90 7.81
CA ARG A 101 6.01 -14.14 8.84
C ARG A 101 6.03 -12.64 8.55
N TYR A 102 6.39 -12.24 7.33
CA TYR A 102 6.46 -10.83 6.96
C TYR A 102 5.08 -10.17 6.83
N ASN A 103 4.08 -10.91 6.36
CA ASN A 103 2.70 -10.44 6.35
C ASN A 103 2.18 -10.18 7.78
N LYS A 104 2.43 -11.13 8.69
CA LYS A 104 2.08 -11.00 10.12
C LYS A 104 2.78 -9.81 10.77
N GLU A 105 4.08 -9.63 10.53
CA GLU A 105 4.84 -8.48 11.03
C GLU A 105 4.29 -7.15 10.49
N SER A 106 3.99 -7.09 9.18
CA SER A 106 3.38 -5.93 8.53
C SER A 106 2.05 -5.55 9.19
N SER A 107 1.15 -6.54 9.36
CA SER A 107 -0.15 -6.35 10.00
C SER A 107 -0.02 -5.83 11.44
N ALA A 108 0.89 -6.39 12.23
CA ALA A 108 1.14 -5.94 13.59
C ALA A 108 1.60 -4.48 13.67
N ILE A 109 2.46 -4.04 12.75
CA ILE A 109 2.92 -2.64 12.68
C ILE A 109 1.79 -1.70 12.26
N ASN A 110 1.00 -2.10 11.27
CA ASN A 110 -0.14 -1.31 10.81
C ASN A 110 -1.20 -1.15 11.91
N LEU A 111 -1.46 -2.21 12.68
CA LEU A 111 -2.37 -2.16 13.82
C LEU A 111 -1.85 -1.20 14.90
N LYS A 112 -0.57 -1.31 15.30
CA LYS A 112 0.04 -0.39 16.28
C LYS A 112 -0.02 1.07 15.82
N THR A 113 0.22 1.32 14.54
CA THR A 113 0.17 2.68 13.98
C THR A 113 -1.25 3.22 14.00
N LYS A 114 -2.25 2.38 13.67
CA LYS A 114 -3.67 2.75 13.74
C LYS A 114 -4.13 3.03 15.17
N THR A 115 -3.73 2.21 16.14
CA THR A 115 -4.08 2.43 17.55
C THR A 115 -3.43 3.68 18.12
N ASN A 116 -2.23 4.03 17.69
CA ASN A 116 -1.55 5.27 18.10
C ASN A 116 -2.17 6.53 17.47
N MET A 117 -2.78 6.41 16.29
CA MET A 117 -3.55 7.50 15.65
C MET A 117 -4.98 7.63 16.20
N SER A 118 -5.51 6.56 16.79
CA SER A 118 -6.74 6.63 17.59
C SER A 118 -6.41 7.43 18.84
N TRP A 119 -7.01 8.62 18.98
CA TRP A 119 -6.87 9.51 20.14
C TRP A 119 -6.76 8.72 21.45
N PRO A 120 -5.88 9.11 22.39
CA PRO A 120 -5.81 8.46 23.68
C PRO A 120 -7.19 8.54 24.33
N THR A 121 -7.85 7.40 24.46
CA THR A 121 -9.13 7.25 25.17
C THR A 121 -8.99 7.59 26.66
N THR A 122 -7.76 7.90 27.10
CA THR A 122 -7.39 8.29 28.47
C THR A 122 -7.45 9.80 28.72
N ILE A 123 -7.70 10.66 27.72
CA ILE A 123 -8.01 12.09 27.95
C ILE A 123 -9.47 12.39 27.62
N ILE A 124 -10.41 11.60 28.15
CA ILE A 124 -11.80 12.02 28.28
C ILE A 124 -12.35 11.49 29.61
N CYS A 125 -11.85 12.03 30.73
CA CYS A 125 -12.47 11.85 32.05
C CYS A 125 -12.69 13.18 32.81
N SER A 126 -12.56 14.35 32.18
CA SER A 126 -12.77 15.62 32.91
C SER A 126 -13.39 16.78 32.11
N ALA A 127 -14.01 16.54 30.96
CA ALA A 127 -14.82 17.55 30.32
C ALA A 127 -16.00 16.89 29.59
N GLY A 128 -17.18 16.97 30.22
CA GLY A 128 -18.39 16.39 29.69
C GLY A 128 -18.83 17.05 28.40
N TRP A 129 -19.03 16.24 27.35
CA TRP A 129 -19.90 16.50 26.20
C TRP A 129 -20.46 15.16 25.69
N PRO A 130 -21.67 15.16 25.10
CA PRO A 130 -22.58 14.03 25.14
C PRO A 130 -22.26 12.96 24.08
N THR A 131 -22.32 11.70 24.49
CA THR A 131 -22.26 10.54 23.60
C THR A 131 -23.43 10.54 22.61
N ARG A 132 -23.12 10.48 21.31
CA ARG A 132 -24.08 10.23 20.23
C ARG A 132 -24.70 8.84 20.44
N LYS A 133 -25.98 8.81 20.81
CA LYS A 133 -26.76 7.58 21.00
C LYS A 133 -26.81 6.76 19.71
N GLU A 134 -26.43 5.48 19.80
CA GLU A 134 -26.78 4.47 18.80
C GLU A 134 -28.31 4.34 18.78
N ASN A 135 -28.90 4.61 17.62
CA ASN A 135 -30.33 4.53 17.41
C ASN A 135 -30.67 3.14 16.84
N THR A 136 -30.74 2.12 17.71
CA THR A 136 -31.40 0.85 17.39
C THR A 136 -32.91 1.06 17.43
N GLN A 137 -33.48 1.59 16.35
CA GLN A 137 -34.92 1.67 16.17
C GLN A 137 -35.44 0.35 15.58
N LYS A 138 -36.04 -0.45 16.46
CA LYS A 138 -37.04 -1.49 16.21
C LYS A 138 -37.75 -1.31 14.86
N ARG A 139 -37.53 -2.25 13.93
CA ARG A 139 -38.60 -2.71 13.05
C ARG A 139 -39.40 -3.76 13.81
N SER A 140 -40.56 -3.35 14.34
CA SER A 140 -41.67 -4.27 14.53
C SER A 140 -42.98 -3.48 14.55
N GLY A 141 -43.87 -3.83 13.62
CA GLY A 141 -45.33 -3.67 13.78
C GLY A 141 -45.98 -2.52 13.02
N ILE A 142 -46.60 -2.83 11.89
CA ILE A 142 -47.93 -2.28 11.52
C ILE A 142 -48.74 -3.46 10.93
N ILE A 143 -49.78 -3.83 11.70
CA ILE A 143 -51.06 -4.52 11.40
C ILE A 143 -50.99 -5.92 10.78
#